data_AF-A0A450S1V6-F1
#
_entry.id   AF-A0A450S1V6-F1
#
_cell.length_a   1.000
_cell.length_b   1.000
_cell.length_c   1.000
_cell.angle_alpha   90.00
_cell.angle_beta   90.00
_cell.angle_gamma   90.00
#
_symmetry.space_group_name_H-M   'P 1'
#
loop_
_entity.id
_entity.type
_entity.pdbx_description
1 polymer ?
#
loop_
_entity_poly.entity_id
_entity_poly.type
_entity_poly.pdbx_seq_one_letter_code
_entity_poly.pdbx_strand_id
1 'polypeptide(L)'
;MKDFRNILFVLVALAVSGCSTNMWQDDLDGDGVINHMDCCSNTPEGVAVDSEGCADADQDGVVDRKDACPNTPPGMKVKENGCAECGDLLASVQDIGFEFNKAEIQENATAILTEVVDALKTGITRVRIVGHTDNIGGDDQNLALSHARAKAVEAYLISRGVPANGISAVEGRGESFPKDSNETEEGRAQNRRVEITTDCVDR
;
A
#
# COMPACT_ATOMS: atom_id res chain seq x y z
N MET A 1 -73.44 -41.67 45.96
CA MET A 1 -72.56 -42.40 46.90
C MET A 1 -71.14 -42.08 46.45
N LYS A 2 -70.46 -41.10 47.07
CA LYS A 2 -69.35 -41.31 48.04
C LYS A 2 -68.38 -42.39 47.52
N ASP A 3 -67.14 -42.07 47.13
CA ASP A 3 -66.11 -41.72 48.10
C ASP A 3 -65.04 -40.71 47.63
N PHE A 4 -64.76 -39.77 48.52
CA PHE A 4 -63.55 -38.97 48.62
C PHE A 4 -62.55 -39.73 49.50
N ARG A 5 -61.30 -39.90 49.06
CA ARG A 5 -60.10 -40.08 49.91
C ARG A 5 -58.85 -39.89 49.04
N ASN A 6 -58.33 -38.67 48.94
CA ASN A 6 -57.18 -38.14 49.69
C ASN A 6 -55.83 -38.79 49.31
N ILE A 7 -54.91 -38.03 48.70
CA ILE A 7 -53.49 -37.84 49.15
C ILE A 7 -52.63 -37.17 48.05
N LEU A 8 -52.23 -35.93 48.38
CA LEU A 8 -50.91 -35.31 48.24
C LEU A 8 -50.39 -34.85 46.86
N PHE A 9 -50.33 -33.51 46.75
CA PHE A 9 -49.49 -32.72 45.85
C PHE A 9 -48.04 -33.21 45.82
N VAL A 10 -47.50 -33.44 44.63
CA VAL A 10 -46.14 -32.99 44.31
C VAL A 10 -46.15 -32.41 42.89
N LEU A 11 -46.36 -31.09 42.82
CA LEU A 11 -46.00 -30.29 41.67
C LEU A 11 -44.48 -30.14 41.69
N VAL A 12 -43.75 -31.01 40.97
CA VAL A 12 -42.36 -30.72 40.62
C VAL A 12 -42.38 -29.89 39.35
N ALA A 13 -42.46 -28.57 39.51
CA ALA A 13 -42.03 -27.64 38.47
C ALA A 13 -40.49 -27.65 38.44
N LEU A 14 -39.90 -28.55 37.67
CA LEU A 14 -38.47 -28.49 37.33
C LEU A 14 -38.31 -27.42 36.24
N ALA A 15 -38.19 -26.17 36.68
CA ALA A 15 -37.53 -25.13 35.91
C ALA A 15 -36.05 -25.17 36.28
N VAL A 16 -35.25 -25.90 35.51
CA VAL A 16 -33.82 -25.60 35.37
C VAL A 16 -33.48 -25.71 33.89
N SER A 17 -33.50 -24.56 33.24
CA SER A 17 -32.53 -24.10 32.24
C SER A 17 -31.60 -25.17 31.65
N GLY A 18 -32.10 -25.93 30.68
CA GLY A 18 -31.24 -26.63 29.73
C GLY A 18 -30.97 -25.69 28.57
N CYS A 19 -29.90 -24.89 28.64
CA CYS A 19 -29.34 -24.34 27.42
C CYS A 19 -28.93 -25.51 26.52
N SER A 20 -29.15 -25.34 25.22
CA SER A 20 -29.22 -26.39 24.22
C SER A 20 -27.95 -27.25 24.09
N THR A 21 -28.14 -28.47 23.62
CA THR A 21 -27.20 -29.57 23.51
C THR A 21 -26.17 -29.44 22.37
N ASN A 22 -25.17 -28.55 22.47
CA ASN A 22 -24.02 -28.60 21.55
C ASN A 22 -22.69 -28.30 22.26
N MET A 23 -22.16 -29.28 23.01
CA MET A 23 -20.80 -29.25 23.59
C MET A 23 -19.67 -29.47 22.54
N TRP A 24 -19.92 -29.15 21.27
CA TRP A 24 -18.97 -29.35 20.15
C TRP A 24 -18.84 -28.11 19.26
N GLN A 25 -19.39 -26.97 19.67
CA GLN A 25 -19.41 -25.72 18.90
C GLN A 25 -19.09 -24.55 19.83
N ASP A 26 -18.00 -24.68 20.57
CA ASP A 26 -17.45 -23.54 21.31
C ASP A 26 -16.77 -22.61 20.30
N ASP A 27 -17.11 -21.34 20.36
CA ASP A 27 -16.51 -20.22 19.64
C ASP A 27 -16.10 -19.23 20.74
N LEU A 28 -14.81 -19.24 21.11
CA LEU A 28 -14.31 -18.58 22.32
C LEU A 28 -14.14 -17.07 22.15
N ASP A 29 -13.79 -16.62 20.96
CA ASP A 29 -13.59 -15.21 20.61
C ASP A 29 -14.78 -14.59 19.89
N GLY A 30 -15.76 -15.41 19.48
CA GLY A 30 -17.07 -14.96 19.01
C GLY A 30 -17.03 -14.42 17.59
N ASP A 31 -16.04 -14.81 16.79
CA ASP A 31 -15.87 -14.33 15.42
C ASP A 31 -16.75 -15.09 14.39
N GLY A 32 -17.46 -16.12 14.86
CA GLY A 32 -18.32 -16.97 14.04
C GLY A 32 -17.66 -18.26 13.56
N VAL A 33 -16.40 -18.53 13.93
CA VAL A 33 -15.64 -19.74 13.63
C VAL A 33 -15.38 -20.51 14.93
N ILE A 34 -15.85 -21.76 14.99
CA ILE A 34 -15.70 -22.60 16.18
C ILE A 34 -14.22 -22.97 16.42
N ASN A 35 -13.81 -23.07 17.68
CA ASN A 35 -12.41 -23.23 18.15
C ASN A 35 -11.56 -24.29 17.43
N HIS A 36 -12.16 -25.37 16.93
CA HIS A 36 -11.41 -26.45 16.27
C HIS A 36 -11.17 -26.19 14.78
N MET A 37 -11.89 -25.22 14.21
CA MET A 37 -11.71 -24.69 12.85
C MET A 37 -11.05 -23.31 12.86
N ASP A 38 -11.11 -22.61 13.99
CA ASP A 38 -10.48 -21.32 14.20
C ASP A 38 -8.96 -21.45 14.41
N CYS A 39 -8.22 -20.76 13.55
CA CYS A 39 -6.77 -20.68 13.55
C CYS A 39 -6.25 -19.39 14.20
N CYS A 40 -7.15 -18.48 14.60
CA CYS A 40 -6.91 -17.12 15.04
C CYS A 40 -7.76 -16.79 16.29
N SER A 41 -7.48 -17.46 17.42
CA SER A 41 -8.33 -17.49 18.63
C SER A 41 -8.46 -16.21 19.47
N ASN A 42 -8.20 -15.03 18.91
CA ASN A 42 -8.48 -13.75 19.54
C ASN A 42 -8.97 -12.73 18.50
N THR A 43 -9.69 -13.17 17.48
CA THR A 43 -10.25 -12.26 16.49
C THR A 43 -11.43 -11.52 17.10
N PRO A 44 -11.51 -10.17 17.00
CA PRO A 44 -12.60 -9.44 17.63
C PRO A 44 -13.97 -9.80 17.03
N GLU A 45 -14.94 -10.09 17.91
CA GLU A 45 -16.34 -10.33 17.53
C GLU A 45 -16.87 -9.24 16.59
N GLY A 46 -17.48 -9.67 15.48
CA GLY A 46 -18.09 -8.78 14.48
C GLY A 46 -17.12 -8.23 13.42
N VAL A 47 -15.83 -8.55 13.49
CA VAL A 47 -14.88 -8.32 12.39
C VAL A 47 -15.10 -9.36 11.29
N ALA A 48 -14.92 -8.96 10.03
CA ALA A 48 -14.98 -9.90 8.93
C ALA A 48 -13.75 -10.82 8.97
N VAL A 49 -14.00 -12.13 9.03
CA VAL A 49 -12.96 -13.17 9.05
C VAL A 49 -13.08 -14.08 7.84
N ASP A 50 -11.99 -14.75 7.50
CA ASP A 50 -12.00 -15.84 6.52
C ASP A 50 -12.58 -17.14 7.10
N SER A 51 -12.48 -18.25 6.36
CA SER A 51 -12.98 -19.55 6.82
C SER A 51 -12.19 -20.16 7.99
N GLU A 52 -11.03 -19.59 8.32
CA GLU A 52 -10.14 -20.03 9.39
C GLU A 52 -10.22 -19.10 10.62
N GLY A 53 -11.16 -18.14 10.65
CA GLY A 53 -11.33 -17.20 11.78
C GLY A 53 -10.32 -16.05 11.77
N CYS A 54 -9.58 -15.85 10.68
CA CYS A 54 -8.55 -14.83 10.62
C CYS A 54 -9.06 -13.55 9.93
N ALA A 55 -8.87 -12.41 10.58
CA ALA A 55 -9.15 -11.09 10.02
C ALA A 55 -8.03 -10.61 9.08
N ASP A 56 -8.39 -9.64 8.24
CA ASP A 56 -7.50 -8.84 7.41
C ASP A 56 -7.80 -7.37 7.72
N ALA A 57 -7.00 -6.77 8.60
CA ALA A 57 -7.29 -5.49 9.22
C ALA A 57 -7.14 -4.30 8.26
N ASP A 58 -6.13 -4.34 7.38
CA ASP A 58 -5.86 -3.29 6.39
C ASP A 58 -6.45 -3.59 4.99
N GLN A 59 -7.02 -4.80 4.82
CA GLN A 59 -7.75 -5.24 3.65
C GLN A 59 -6.88 -5.30 2.40
N ASP A 60 -5.61 -5.65 2.58
CA ASP A 60 -4.64 -5.79 1.49
C ASP A 60 -4.71 -7.15 0.78
N GLY A 61 -5.48 -8.10 1.34
CA GLY A 61 -5.68 -9.45 0.85
C GLY A 61 -4.82 -10.52 1.55
N VAL A 62 -4.01 -10.13 2.54
CA VAL A 62 -3.23 -11.03 3.39
C VAL A 62 -3.70 -10.91 4.83
N VAL A 63 -4.22 -12.02 5.38
CA VAL A 63 -4.72 -12.05 6.77
C VAL A 63 -3.63 -11.66 7.78
N ASP A 64 -4.03 -11.01 8.88
CA ASP A 64 -3.15 -10.43 9.91
C ASP A 64 -2.08 -11.41 10.43
N ARG A 65 -2.41 -12.70 10.51
CA ARG A 65 -1.50 -13.76 10.97
C ARG A 65 -0.33 -14.01 10.00
N LYS A 66 -0.52 -13.74 8.71
CA LYS A 66 0.47 -13.93 7.63
C LYS A 66 1.05 -12.61 7.13
N ASP A 67 0.47 -11.50 7.56
CA ASP A 67 0.89 -10.17 7.15
C ASP A 67 2.08 -9.67 7.99
N ALA A 68 3.15 -9.29 7.30
CA ALA A 68 4.34 -8.70 7.89
C ALA A 68 4.26 -7.15 7.97
N CYS A 69 3.29 -6.55 7.29
CA CYS A 69 3.10 -5.12 7.12
C CYS A 69 1.63 -4.73 7.41
N PRO A 70 1.20 -4.68 8.70
CA PRO A 70 -0.20 -4.58 9.14
C PRO A 70 -0.93 -3.25 8.84
N ASN A 71 -0.34 -2.40 8.00
CA ASN A 71 -0.90 -1.11 7.59
C ASN A 71 -0.55 -0.81 6.13
N THR A 72 -0.58 -1.82 5.27
CA THR A 72 -0.41 -1.66 3.83
C THR A 72 -1.48 -0.72 3.27
N PRO A 73 -1.10 0.34 2.54
CA PRO A 73 -2.08 1.26 2.00
C PRO A 73 -3.04 0.57 1.01
N PRO A 74 -4.35 0.92 1.04
CA PRO A 74 -5.34 0.27 0.20
C PRO A 74 -5.07 0.52 -1.29
N GLY A 75 -5.26 -0.52 -2.11
CA GLY A 75 -5.09 -0.47 -3.56
C GLY A 75 -3.65 -0.69 -4.06
N MET A 76 -2.70 -0.93 -3.16
CA MET A 76 -1.34 -1.34 -3.52
C MET A 76 -1.32 -2.80 -3.96
N LYS A 77 -0.41 -3.15 -4.87
CA LYS A 77 -0.03 -4.54 -5.09
C LYS A 77 0.84 -4.99 -3.91
N VAL A 78 0.49 -6.11 -3.31
CA VAL A 78 1.22 -6.68 -2.18
C VAL A 78 1.92 -7.97 -2.58
N LYS A 79 3.04 -8.23 -1.91
CA LYS A 79 3.71 -9.52 -1.96
C LYS A 79 2.95 -10.53 -1.10
N GLU A 80 3.38 -11.79 -1.13
CA GLU A 80 2.75 -12.87 -0.33
C GLU A 80 2.75 -12.60 1.18
N ASN A 81 3.64 -11.74 1.67
CA ASN A 81 3.75 -11.37 3.08
C ASN A 81 2.99 -10.07 3.44
N GLY A 82 2.04 -9.62 2.61
CA GLY A 82 1.23 -8.40 2.82
C GLY A 82 1.99 -7.09 2.56
N CYS A 83 3.32 -7.10 2.64
CA CYS A 83 4.10 -5.90 2.31
C CYS A 83 3.94 -5.47 0.85
N ALA A 84 3.69 -4.18 0.65
CA ALA A 84 3.56 -3.57 -0.66
C ALA A 84 4.80 -3.78 -1.55
N GLU A 85 4.56 -3.99 -2.85
CA GLU A 85 5.61 -4.05 -3.86
C GLU A 85 6.07 -2.62 -4.23
N CYS A 86 7.24 -2.23 -3.73
CA CYS A 86 7.83 -0.90 -3.91
C CYS A 86 8.92 -0.88 -4.98
N GLY A 87 9.21 0.32 -5.49
CA GLY A 87 10.33 0.56 -6.39
C GLY A 87 9.99 0.41 -7.87
N ASP A 88 8.72 0.21 -8.20
CA ASP A 88 8.26 0.16 -9.58
C ASP A 88 8.44 1.53 -10.24
N LEU A 89 9.04 1.52 -11.44
CA LEU A 89 9.18 2.71 -12.26
C LEU A 89 7.81 3.10 -12.83
N LEU A 90 7.23 4.18 -12.32
CA LEU A 90 5.97 4.73 -12.82
C LEU A 90 6.17 5.54 -14.10
N ALA A 91 7.22 6.38 -14.11
CA ALA A 91 7.53 7.20 -15.26
C ALA A 91 9.03 7.51 -15.31
N SER A 92 9.54 7.63 -16.53
CA SER A 92 10.88 8.15 -16.82
C SER A 92 10.74 9.31 -17.79
N VAL A 93 10.83 10.53 -17.28
CA VAL A 93 10.81 11.76 -18.08
C VAL A 93 12.22 11.99 -18.63
N GLN A 94 12.41 11.73 -19.93
CA GLN A 94 13.71 11.94 -20.59
C GLN A 94 13.97 13.42 -20.88
N ASP A 95 15.19 13.74 -21.30
CA ASP A 95 15.64 15.08 -21.69
C ASP A 95 14.78 15.76 -22.77
N ILE A 96 13.93 15.01 -23.48
CA ILE A 96 12.92 15.63 -24.36
C ILE A 96 11.97 16.53 -23.54
N GLY A 97 11.82 16.30 -22.23
CA GLY A 97 11.04 17.13 -21.32
C GLY A 97 11.76 18.36 -20.76
N PHE A 98 13.06 18.54 -21.04
CA PHE A 98 13.88 19.62 -20.47
C PHE A 98 14.82 20.18 -21.53
N GLU A 99 14.91 21.51 -21.70
CA GLU A 99 15.97 22.05 -22.56
C GLU A 99 17.36 21.79 -21.97
N PHE A 100 18.38 21.80 -22.83
CA PHE A 100 19.78 21.66 -22.42
C PHE A 100 20.14 22.66 -21.30
N ASN A 101 20.70 22.16 -20.20
CA ASN A 101 21.00 22.93 -18.99
C ASN A 101 19.81 23.67 -18.35
N LYS A 102 18.57 23.24 -18.61
CA LYS A 102 17.37 23.77 -17.95
C LYS A 102 16.65 22.70 -17.14
N ALA A 103 15.88 23.18 -16.17
CA ALA A 103 15.01 22.38 -15.31
C ALA A 103 13.52 22.65 -15.56
N GLU A 104 13.18 23.44 -16.57
CA GLU A 104 11.79 23.73 -16.93
C GLU A 104 11.16 22.55 -17.68
N ILE A 105 9.95 22.16 -17.27
CA ILE A 105 9.20 21.07 -17.88
C ILE A 105 8.59 21.57 -19.19
N GLN A 106 8.90 20.86 -20.27
CA GLN A 106 8.33 21.10 -21.59
C GLN A 106 6.94 20.48 -21.75
N GLU A 107 6.16 21.00 -22.70
CA GLU A 107 4.78 20.59 -22.95
C GLU A 107 4.64 19.09 -23.26
N ASN A 108 5.58 18.50 -23.99
CA ASN A 108 5.60 17.09 -24.32
C ASN A 108 5.77 16.17 -23.08
N ALA A 109 6.40 16.64 -22.00
CA ALA A 109 6.50 15.89 -20.76
C ALA A 109 5.20 15.93 -19.93
N THR A 110 4.31 16.90 -20.19
CA THR A 110 3.07 17.04 -19.41
C THR A 110 2.10 15.88 -19.60
N ALA A 111 2.11 15.23 -20.77
CA ALA A 111 1.29 14.05 -21.04
C ALA A 111 1.68 12.89 -20.10
N ILE A 112 2.98 12.56 -20.06
CA ILE A 112 3.53 11.52 -19.18
C ILE A 112 3.25 11.86 -17.71
N LEU A 113 3.49 13.10 -17.31
CA LEU A 113 3.25 13.53 -15.93
C LEU A 113 1.77 13.54 -15.55
N THR A 114 0.84 13.66 -16.51
CA THR A 114 -0.60 13.59 -16.25
C THR A 114 -1.01 12.16 -15.87
N GLU A 115 -0.47 11.14 -16.56
CA GLU A 115 -0.71 9.73 -16.20
C GLU A 115 -0.24 9.43 -14.77
N VAL A 116 0.90 10.01 -14.37
CA VAL A 116 1.41 9.90 -12.98
C VAL A 116 0.50 10.59 -11.98
N VAL A 117 -0.02 11.79 -12.29
CA VAL A 117 -0.99 12.49 -11.44
C VAL A 117 -2.25 11.65 -11.23
N ASP A 118 -2.77 11.03 -12.29
CA ASP A 118 -3.97 10.20 -12.20
C ASP A 118 -3.71 8.97 -11.33
N ALA A 119 -2.58 8.28 -11.52
CA ALA A 119 -2.18 7.14 -10.69
C ALA A 119 -2.04 7.49 -9.19
N LEU A 120 -1.47 8.67 -8.89
CA LEU A 120 -1.31 9.17 -7.52
C LEU A 120 -2.62 9.62 -6.87
N LYS A 121 -3.66 9.90 -7.66
CA LYS A 121 -5.00 10.24 -7.15
C LYS A 121 -5.87 9.01 -6.93
N THR A 122 -5.62 7.90 -7.64
CA THR A 122 -6.50 6.73 -7.65
C THR A 122 -6.04 5.59 -6.75
N GLY A 123 -4.76 5.52 -6.36
CA GLY A 123 -4.30 4.41 -5.51
C GLY A 123 -2.83 4.44 -5.07
N ILE A 124 -1.93 5.08 -5.81
CA ILE A 124 -0.54 5.21 -5.37
C ILE A 124 -0.47 6.30 -4.31
N THR A 125 -0.02 5.95 -3.10
CA THR A 125 -0.01 6.90 -1.99
C THR A 125 1.28 7.71 -1.90
N ARG A 126 2.40 7.19 -2.40
CA ARG A 126 3.73 7.77 -2.21
C ARG A 126 4.69 7.43 -3.35
N VAL A 127 5.46 8.44 -3.78
CA VAL A 127 6.50 8.30 -4.82
C VAL A 127 7.80 8.98 -4.45
N ARG A 128 8.90 8.45 -4.99
CA ARG A 128 10.21 9.10 -5.02
C ARG A 128 10.47 9.68 -6.40
N ILE A 129 11.09 10.85 -6.45
CA ILE A 129 11.47 11.54 -7.68
C ILE A 129 12.98 11.71 -7.70
N VAL A 130 13.65 11.11 -8.69
CA VAL A 130 15.12 11.11 -8.80
C VAL A 130 15.55 11.66 -10.16
N GLY A 131 16.32 12.74 -10.14
CA GLY A 131 16.92 13.30 -11.34
C GLY A 131 18.30 12.69 -11.62
N HIS A 132 18.62 12.57 -12.90
CA HIS A 132 19.89 12.07 -13.43
C HIS A 132 20.37 12.96 -14.60
N THR A 133 21.69 13.03 -14.77
CA THR A 133 22.35 13.68 -15.92
C THR A 133 23.20 12.66 -16.67
N ASP A 134 23.72 13.07 -17.83
CA ASP A 134 24.89 12.42 -18.42
C ASP A 134 26.18 12.92 -17.76
N ASN A 135 27.33 12.47 -18.28
CA ASN A 135 28.66 12.82 -17.78
C ASN A 135 29.24 14.13 -18.35
N ILE A 136 28.42 14.96 -19.00
CA ILE A 136 28.91 16.23 -19.57
C ILE A 136 28.72 17.34 -18.54
N GLY A 137 29.82 17.96 -18.11
CA GLY A 137 29.80 19.03 -17.11
C GLY A 137 30.65 18.69 -15.90
N GLY A 138 30.55 19.49 -14.84
CA GLY A 138 31.16 19.16 -13.55
C GLY A 138 30.17 18.46 -12.62
N ASP A 139 30.66 17.53 -11.80
CA ASP A 139 29.85 16.72 -10.88
C ASP A 139 28.88 17.56 -10.03
N ASP A 140 29.34 18.66 -9.44
CA ASP A 140 28.51 19.56 -8.63
C ASP A 140 27.38 20.23 -9.46
N GLN A 141 27.68 20.57 -10.71
CA GLN A 141 26.69 21.16 -11.63
C GLN A 141 25.64 20.12 -12.02
N ASN A 142 26.09 18.89 -12.30
CA ASN A 142 25.23 17.76 -12.65
C ASN A 142 24.32 17.36 -11.47
N LEU A 143 24.86 17.35 -10.25
CA LEU A 143 24.08 17.10 -9.04
C LEU A 143 23.04 18.20 -8.81
N ALA A 144 23.41 19.48 -8.98
CA ALA A 144 22.49 20.59 -8.84
C ALA A 144 21.39 20.58 -9.92
N LEU A 145 21.74 20.32 -11.19
CA LEU A 145 20.81 20.28 -12.31
C LEU A 145 19.82 19.13 -12.19
N SER A 146 20.30 17.92 -11.88
CA SER A 146 19.43 16.76 -11.66
C SER A 146 18.43 16.99 -10.53
N HIS A 147 18.87 17.54 -9.39
CA HIS A 147 17.97 17.86 -8.29
C HIS A 147 16.97 18.97 -8.66
N ALA A 148 17.39 19.99 -9.40
CA ALA A 148 16.49 21.04 -9.88
C ALA A 148 15.40 20.49 -10.81
N ARG A 149 15.73 19.56 -11.70
CA ARG A 149 14.78 18.85 -12.57
C ARG A 149 13.78 18.02 -11.76
N ALA A 150 14.26 17.29 -10.74
CA ALA A 150 13.40 16.53 -9.84
C ALA A 150 12.42 17.44 -9.07
N LYS A 151 12.88 18.61 -8.61
CA LYS A 151 12.02 19.63 -7.97
C LYS A 151 11.00 20.25 -8.92
N ALA A 152 11.34 20.43 -10.19
CA ALA A 152 10.36 20.91 -11.17
C ALA A 152 9.21 19.90 -11.34
N VAL A 153 9.53 18.60 -11.37
CA VAL A 153 8.53 17.53 -11.41
C VAL A 153 7.68 17.51 -10.14
N GLU A 154 8.29 17.59 -8.96
CA GLU A 154 7.57 17.74 -7.69
C GLU A 154 6.57 18.90 -7.73
N ALA A 155 7.04 20.09 -8.12
CA ALA A 155 6.20 21.28 -8.21
C ALA A 155 5.05 21.09 -9.21
N TYR A 156 5.30 20.44 -10.34
CA TYR A 156 4.26 20.12 -11.31
C TYR A 156 3.18 19.20 -10.71
N LEU A 157 3.59 18.09 -10.09
CA LEU A 157 2.65 17.13 -9.48
C LEU A 157 1.78 17.80 -8.41
N ILE A 158 2.39 18.59 -7.52
CA ILE A 158 1.68 19.35 -6.48
C ILE A 158 0.71 20.35 -7.10
N SER A 159 1.12 21.07 -8.15
CA SER A 159 0.25 22.04 -8.84
C SER A 159 -0.99 21.38 -9.48
N ARG A 160 -0.91 20.09 -9.79
CA ARG A 160 -2.01 19.28 -10.33
C ARG A 160 -2.85 18.59 -9.25
N GLY A 161 -2.58 18.86 -7.97
CA GLY A 161 -3.36 18.39 -6.84
C GLY A 161 -2.86 17.10 -6.19
N VAL A 162 -1.64 16.64 -6.50
CA VAL A 162 -0.98 15.59 -5.72
C VAL A 162 -0.61 16.18 -4.35
N PRO A 163 -0.99 15.56 -3.23
CA PRO A 163 -0.68 16.10 -1.92
C PRO A 163 0.82 15.92 -1.63
N ALA A 164 1.45 16.92 -0.99
CA ALA A 164 2.91 16.93 -0.78
C ALA A 164 3.41 15.73 0.05
N ASN A 165 2.57 15.18 0.93
CA ASN A 165 2.90 13.97 1.70
C ASN A 165 2.95 12.69 0.84
N GLY A 166 2.43 12.74 -0.40
CA GLY A 166 2.56 11.69 -1.41
C GLY A 166 3.87 11.75 -2.19
N ILE A 167 4.73 12.73 -1.93
CA ILE A 167 6.10 12.77 -2.48
C ILE A 167 7.04 12.51 -1.31
N SER A 168 7.61 11.32 -1.26
CA SER A 168 8.38 10.85 -0.11
C SER A 168 9.84 11.31 -0.13
N ALA A 169 10.40 11.52 -1.31
CA ALA A 169 11.75 11.99 -1.52
C ALA A 169 11.93 12.64 -2.89
N VAL A 170 12.75 13.68 -2.93
CA VAL A 170 13.16 14.40 -4.15
C VAL A 170 14.68 14.53 -4.14
N GLU A 171 15.33 13.90 -5.10
CA GLU A 171 16.78 13.74 -5.12
C GLU A 171 17.38 14.07 -6.49
N GLY A 172 18.60 14.61 -6.49
CA GLY A 172 19.46 14.62 -7.67
C GLY A 172 20.58 13.63 -7.47
N ARG A 173 20.91 12.86 -8.52
CA ARG A 173 22.00 11.88 -8.50
C ARG A 173 23.11 12.20 -9.49
N GLY A 174 23.01 13.32 -10.20
CA GLY A 174 23.94 13.71 -11.26
C GLY A 174 24.17 12.56 -12.24
N GLU A 175 25.44 12.33 -12.57
CA GLU A 175 25.88 11.31 -13.52
C GLU A 175 26.22 9.96 -12.87
N SER A 176 26.12 9.84 -11.55
CA SER A 176 26.64 8.69 -10.79
C SER A 176 25.86 7.38 -11.01
N PHE A 177 24.68 7.45 -11.65
CA PHE A 177 23.79 6.30 -11.90
C PHE A 177 23.34 6.27 -13.37
N PRO A 178 24.28 6.00 -14.30
CA PRO A 178 23.96 5.92 -15.72
C PRO A 178 23.10 4.68 -16.00
N LYS A 179 22.07 4.87 -16.82
CA LYS A 179 21.22 3.80 -17.35
C LYS A 179 21.83 3.16 -18.59
N ASP A 180 22.61 3.93 -19.34
CA ASP A 180 23.28 3.50 -20.57
C ASP A 180 24.67 4.15 -20.68
N SER A 181 25.43 3.80 -21.71
CA SER A 181 26.77 4.31 -21.97
C SER A 181 26.80 5.84 -22.09
N ASN A 182 27.76 6.47 -21.41
CA ASN A 182 28.04 7.90 -21.58
C ASN A 182 28.93 8.20 -22.80
N GLU A 183 29.41 7.16 -23.50
CA GLU A 183 30.28 7.32 -24.66
C GLU A 183 29.50 7.74 -25.92
N THR A 184 28.22 7.37 -26.03
CA THR A 184 27.37 7.69 -27.18
C THR A 184 26.35 8.78 -26.86
N GLU A 185 25.90 9.53 -27.87
CA GLU A 185 24.87 10.55 -27.64
C GLU A 185 23.53 9.90 -27.27
N GLU A 186 23.22 8.76 -27.88
CA GLU A 186 22.01 8.00 -27.58
C GLU A 186 21.98 7.55 -26.12
N GLY A 187 23.10 7.02 -25.60
CA GLY A 187 23.20 6.57 -24.22
C GLY A 187 23.19 7.74 -23.22
N ARG A 188 23.87 8.85 -23.54
CA ARG A 188 23.76 10.09 -22.75
C ARG A 188 22.33 10.63 -22.72
N ALA A 189 21.60 10.60 -23.84
CA ALA A 189 20.21 11.00 -23.90
C ALA A 189 19.31 10.11 -23.01
N GLN A 190 19.62 8.82 -22.87
CA GLN A 190 18.95 7.95 -21.90
C GLN A 190 19.34 8.26 -20.44
N ASN A 191 20.57 8.73 -20.19
CA ASN A 191 21.03 9.07 -18.84
C ASN A 191 20.38 10.37 -18.32
N ARG A 192 20.15 11.35 -19.19
CA ARG A 192 19.46 12.60 -18.89
C ARG A 192 17.96 12.35 -18.69
N ARG A 193 17.55 12.08 -17.45
CA ARG A 193 16.17 11.70 -17.11
C ARG A 193 15.77 12.08 -15.69
N VAL A 194 14.47 12.12 -15.44
CA VAL A 194 13.88 12.08 -14.10
C VAL A 194 13.03 10.81 -13.97
N GLU A 195 13.35 9.99 -12.99
CA GLU A 195 12.59 8.78 -12.66
C GLU A 195 11.62 9.06 -11.53
N ILE A 196 10.41 8.53 -11.64
CA ILE A 196 9.39 8.54 -10.60
C ILE A 196 9.10 7.08 -10.26
N THR A 197 9.36 6.68 -9.02
CA THR A 197 9.17 5.31 -8.55
C THR A 197 8.19 5.25 -7.39
N THR A 198 7.46 4.14 -7.27
CA THR A 198 6.63 3.88 -6.08
C THR A 198 7.52 3.76 -4.84
N ASP A 199 7.10 4.38 -3.75
CA ASP A 199 7.80 4.32 -2.46
C ASP A 199 6.79 3.96 -1.39
N CYS A 200 6.64 2.67 -1.10
CA CYS A 200 5.90 2.26 0.09
C CYS A 200 6.78 2.48 1.31
N VAL A 201 6.19 2.96 2.39
CA VAL A 201 6.90 2.97 3.66
C VAL A 201 6.76 1.58 4.23
N ASP A 202 7.86 0.82 4.29
CA ASP A 202 7.95 -0.34 5.17
C ASP A 202 7.81 0.20 6.61
N ARG A 203 6.62 0.14 7.22
CA ARG A 203 6.44 0.43 8.65
C ARG A 203 5.89 -0.77 9.37
#